data_AF-A0A6G3YUM7-F1
#
_entry.id   AF-A0A6G3YUM7-F1
#
_cell.length_a   1.000
_cell.length_b   1.000
_cell.length_c   1.000
_cell.angle_alpha   90.00
_cell.angle_beta   90.00
_cell.angle_gamma   90.00
#
_symmetry.space_group_name_H-M   'P 1'
#
loop_
_entity.id
_entity.type
_entity.pdbx_description
1 polymer ?
#
loop_
_entity_poly.entity_id
_entity_poly.type
_entity_poly.pdbx_seq_one_letter_code
_entity_poly.pdbx_strand_id
1 'polypeptide(L)'
;MEQGLDDGPFYGLEYTGGVTGLEANHRLDYRQGELLIYNRQQNRAPVLVYEANGDLVWSVEMDVSQHPKYQNYQLSTLEEPTLAYGIIRDRLNFLGTWDFGKERGRAYLWKWGRFHRFYLSW
;
A
#
# COMPACT_ATOMS: atom_id res chain seq x y z
N MET A 1 -18.67 6.61 -1.35
CA MET A 1 -17.90 7.02 -0.17
C MET A 1 -17.73 5.78 0.68
N GLU A 2 -16.51 5.36 0.98
CA GLU A 2 -16.30 4.22 1.89
C GLU A 2 -16.34 4.80 3.31
N GLN A 3 -17.36 4.45 4.09
CA GLN A 3 -17.66 5.10 5.37
C GLN A 3 -16.54 4.88 6.40
N GLY A 4 -16.19 5.94 7.14
CA GLY A 4 -15.20 5.91 8.23
C GLY A 4 -13.74 5.88 7.76
N LEU A 5 -13.43 6.59 6.67
CA LEU A 5 -12.08 6.85 6.19
C LEU A 5 -12.02 8.33 5.80
N ASP A 6 -11.22 9.12 6.51
CA ASP A 6 -11.25 10.59 6.42
C ASP A 6 -10.26 11.14 5.39
N ASP A 7 -9.15 10.42 5.15
CA ASP A 7 -8.07 10.86 4.27
C ASP A 7 -7.95 9.95 3.03
N GLY A 8 -8.16 10.55 1.86
CA GLY A 8 -8.11 9.88 0.55
C GLY A 8 -9.37 10.13 -0.30
N PRO A 9 -9.56 9.39 -1.40
CA PRO A 9 -8.73 8.27 -1.85
C PRO A 9 -7.36 8.72 -2.38
N PHE A 10 -6.33 7.95 -2.04
CA PHE A 10 -5.01 8.03 -2.65
C PHE A 10 -4.84 6.91 -3.67
N TYR A 11 -4.27 7.22 -4.82
CA TYR A 11 -4.03 6.25 -5.89
C TYR A 11 -2.56 5.86 -5.91
N GLY A 12 -2.28 4.57 -6.03
CA GLY A 12 -0.91 4.07 -6.09
C GLY A 12 -0.27 4.44 -7.41
N LEU A 13 0.98 4.91 -7.37
CA LEU A 13 1.77 5.16 -8.56
C LEU A 13 2.56 3.90 -8.93
N GLU A 14 2.68 3.62 -10.22
CA GLU A 14 3.52 2.52 -10.67
C GLU A 14 4.97 2.77 -10.26
N TYR A 15 5.58 1.79 -9.59
CA TYR A 15 6.96 1.87 -9.13
C TYR A 15 7.88 1.00 -9.99
N THR A 16 8.83 1.64 -10.67
CA THR A 16 9.78 0.99 -11.60
C THR A 16 11.21 0.96 -11.05
N GLY A 17 11.44 1.50 -9.84
CA GLY A 17 12.79 1.69 -9.28
C GLY A 17 13.53 0.42 -8.86
N GLY A 18 12.97 -0.77 -9.15
CA GLY A 18 13.50 -2.06 -8.72
C GLY A 18 13.33 -2.29 -7.23
N VAL A 19 12.92 -3.49 -6.84
CA VAL A 19 12.88 -3.94 -5.43
C VAL A 19 13.89 -5.06 -5.16
N THR A 20 14.67 -5.42 -6.18
CA THR A 20 15.68 -6.48 -6.15
C THR A 20 16.78 -6.16 -5.13
N GLY A 21 16.96 -7.06 -4.16
CA GLY A 21 18.01 -6.96 -3.14
C GLY A 21 17.59 -6.22 -1.85
N LEU A 22 16.33 -5.79 -1.74
CA LEU A 22 15.76 -5.34 -0.47
C LEU A 22 15.05 -6.51 0.22
N GLU A 23 15.26 -6.66 1.53
CA GLU A 23 14.41 -7.53 2.34
C GLU A 23 13.06 -6.85 2.59
N ALA A 24 11.98 -7.55 2.29
CA ALA A 24 10.64 -7.05 2.54
C ALA A 24 10.40 -6.93 4.05
N ASN A 25 9.82 -5.80 4.49
CA ASN A 25 9.45 -5.61 5.89
C ASN A 25 8.30 -6.52 6.30
N HIS A 26 7.38 -6.78 5.37
CA HIS A 26 6.28 -7.72 5.56
C HIS A 26 6.03 -8.53 4.30
N ARG A 27 5.64 -9.80 4.50
CA ARG A 27 5.21 -10.72 3.45
C ARG A 27 3.87 -11.32 3.85
N LEU A 28 2.95 -11.40 2.90
CA LEU A 28 1.60 -11.92 3.10
C LEU A 28 1.25 -12.84 1.94
N ASP A 29 0.79 -14.05 2.23
CA ASP A 29 0.24 -14.93 1.22
C ASP A 29 -0.93 -14.24 0.51
N TYR A 30 -0.86 -14.15 -0.82
CA TYR A 30 -1.87 -13.49 -1.63
C TYR A 30 -2.05 -14.17 -2.99
N ARG A 31 -3.24 -14.73 -3.19
CA ARG A 31 -3.61 -15.47 -4.40
C ARG A 31 -2.62 -16.61 -4.68
N GLN A 32 -1.90 -16.55 -5.80
CA GLN A 32 -0.90 -17.54 -6.24
C GLN A 32 0.54 -17.14 -5.88
N GLY A 33 0.72 -16.16 -4.98
CA GLY A 33 2.04 -15.66 -4.60
C GLY A 33 1.98 -14.84 -3.34
N GLU A 34 2.74 -13.74 -3.29
CA GLU A 34 2.93 -12.94 -2.08
C GLU A 34 2.69 -11.45 -2.35
N LEU A 35 2.07 -10.78 -1.38
CA LEU A 35 2.17 -9.33 -1.25
C LEU A 35 3.34 -8.97 -0.34
N LEU A 36 4.23 -8.12 -0.84
CA LEU A 36 5.43 -7.68 -0.15
C LEU A 36 5.32 -6.18 0.12
N ILE A 37 5.70 -5.77 1.33
CA ILE A 37 5.74 -4.36 1.73
C ILE A 37 7.18 -3.95 1.98
N TYR A 38 7.60 -2.88 1.32
CA TYR A 38 8.90 -2.26 1.48
C TYR A 38 8.73 -0.84 2.03
N ASN A 39 9.06 -0.66 3.30
CA ASN A 39 9.21 0.65 3.94
C ASN A 39 10.58 1.21 3.55
N ARG A 40 10.58 2.21 2.66
CA ARG A 40 11.81 2.78 2.10
C ARG A 40 12.42 3.82 3.05
N GLN A 41 13.75 3.94 3.02
CA GLN A 41 14.47 4.94 3.81
C GLN A 41 14.35 6.35 3.21
N GLN A 42 14.83 7.35 3.95
CA GLN A 42 15.02 8.73 3.50
C GLN A 42 13.74 9.41 3.05
N ASN A 43 12.67 9.32 3.85
CA ASN A 43 11.42 10.03 3.53
C ASN A 43 10.94 9.66 2.13
N ARG A 44 10.78 8.36 1.87
CA ARG A 44 10.20 7.84 0.63
C ARG A 44 8.98 7.00 0.98
N ALA A 45 7.91 7.13 0.18
CA ALA A 45 6.69 6.40 0.45
C ALA A 45 6.91 4.87 0.43
N PRO A 46 6.15 4.08 1.20
CA PRO A 46 6.19 2.63 1.11
C PRO A 46 5.85 2.13 -0.29
N VAL A 47 6.42 0.99 -0.66
CA VAL A 47 6.09 0.29 -1.90
C VAL A 47 5.38 -1.02 -1.56
N LEU A 48 4.23 -1.24 -2.19
CA LEU A 48 3.51 -2.50 -2.15
C LEU A 48 3.76 -3.24 -3.46
N VAL A 49 4.21 -4.48 -3.34
CA VAL A 49 4.57 -5.34 -4.47
C VAL A 49 3.70 -6.59 -4.46
N TYR A 50 3.34 -7.07 -5.64
CA TYR A 50 2.79 -8.41 -5.82
C TYR A 50 3.73 -9.24 -6.70
N GLU A 51 4.19 -10.36 -6.13
CA GLU A 51 4.97 -11.37 -6.83
C GLU A 51 4.15 -12.65 -6.94
N ALA A 52 4.22 -13.32 -8.10
CA ALA A 52 3.58 -14.60 -8.33
C ALA A 52 4.52 -15.53 -9.07
N ASN A 53 4.70 -16.76 -8.57
CA ASN A 53 5.62 -17.75 -9.12
C ASN A 53 7.07 -17.25 -9.27
N GLY A 54 7.51 -16.33 -8.40
CA GLY A 54 8.85 -15.74 -8.44
C GLY A 54 9.01 -14.56 -9.41
N ASP A 55 7.96 -14.18 -10.14
CA ASP A 55 7.96 -13.03 -11.04
C ASP A 55 7.26 -11.82 -10.42
N LEU A 56 7.81 -10.63 -10.65
CA LEU A 56 7.16 -9.36 -10.33
C LEU A 56 5.95 -9.13 -11.24
N VAL A 57 4.75 -9.13 -10.65
CA VAL A 57 3.50 -8.90 -11.39
C VAL A 57 3.16 -7.41 -11.44
N TRP A 58 3.24 -6.74 -10.29
CA TRP A 58 3.09 -5.28 -10.21
C TRP A 58 3.74 -4.72 -8.95
N SER A 59 4.10 -3.44 -9.01
CA SER A 59 4.65 -2.69 -7.88
C SER A 59 4.05 -1.28 -7.86
N VAL A 60 3.63 -0.83 -6.68
CA VAL A 60 3.05 0.49 -6.50
C VAL A 60 3.63 1.22 -5.31
N GLU A 61 3.90 2.50 -5.51
CA GLU A 61 4.26 3.44 -4.47
C GLU A 61 3.00 4.01 -3.82
N MET A 62 2.89 3.90 -2.50
CA MET A 62 1.76 4.37 -1.71
C MET A 62 1.97 5.82 -1.28
N ASP A 63 2.03 6.73 -2.26
CA ASP A 63 2.28 8.15 -2.07
C ASP A 63 0.99 8.95 -1.83
N VAL A 64 0.94 9.68 -0.72
CA VAL A 64 -0.19 10.55 -0.36
C VAL A 64 -0.09 11.93 -1.02
N SER A 65 1.12 12.37 -1.39
CA SER A 65 1.39 13.72 -1.92
C SER A 65 0.78 13.97 -3.29
N GLN A 66 0.41 12.90 -4.01
CA GLN A 66 -0.33 12.98 -5.26
C GLN A 66 -1.71 13.64 -5.10
N HIS A 67 -2.29 13.56 -3.90
CA HIS A 67 -3.56 14.23 -3.63
C HIS A 67 -3.31 15.72 -3.34
N PRO A 68 -4.00 16.69 -4.02
CA PRO A 68 -3.70 18.12 -3.91
C PRO A 68 -3.68 18.67 -2.47
N LYS A 69 -4.55 18.16 -1.60
CA LYS A 69 -4.60 18.52 -0.17
C LYS A 69 -3.35 18.09 0.61
N TYR A 70 -2.62 17.07 0.14
CA TYR A 70 -1.54 16.42 0.88
C TYR A 70 -0.16 16.54 0.22
N GLN A 71 0.04 17.47 -0.71
CA GLN A 71 1.27 17.61 -1.52
C GLN A 71 2.58 17.73 -0.72
N ASN A 72 2.52 18.20 0.52
CA ASN A 72 3.69 18.35 1.39
C ASN A 72 3.76 17.31 2.51
N TYR A 73 2.97 16.24 2.41
CA TYR A 73 2.89 15.19 3.41
C TYR A 73 3.27 13.86 2.81
N GLN A 74 3.60 12.93 3.69
CA GLN A 74 4.25 11.69 3.38
C GLN A 74 3.79 10.57 4.32
N LEU A 75 3.36 9.48 3.69
CA LEU A 75 3.31 8.17 4.32
C LEU A 75 4.73 7.59 4.33
N SER A 76 5.23 7.20 5.49
CA SER A 76 6.61 6.74 5.67
C SER A 76 6.71 5.23 5.87
N THR A 77 5.80 4.65 6.65
CA THR A 77 5.80 3.21 6.92
C THR A 77 4.40 2.63 6.94
N LEU A 78 4.31 1.35 6.60
CA LEU A 78 3.17 0.49 6.88
C LEU A 78 3.62 -0.61 7.83
N GLU A 79 2.81 -0.83 8.86
CA GLU A 79 3.01 -1.80 9.93
C GLU A 79 1.74 -2.65 10.11
N GLU A 80 1.89 -3.81 10.75
CA GLU A 80 0.78 -4.71 11.11
C GLU A 80 -0.19 -5.04 9.95
N PRO A 81 0.31 -5.39 8.75
CA PRO A 81 -0.58 -5.60 7.63
C PRO A 81 -1.43 -6.87 7.81
N THR A 82 -2.72 -6.78 7.45
CA THR A 82 -3.64 -7.92 7.47
C THR A 82 -4.52 -7.91 6.22
N LEU A 83 -4.84 -9.10 5.70
CA LEU A 83 -5.71 -9.25 4.53
C LEU A 83 -7.13 -9.64 4.93
N ALA A 84 -8.11 -8.98 4.32
CA ALA A 84 -9.50 -9.35 4.36
C ALA A 84 -9.97 -9.62 2.92
N TYR A 85 -10.42 -10.85 2.67
CA TYR A 85 -10.80 -11.30 1.34
C TYR A 85 -12.25 -10.94 1.02
N GLY A 86 -12.46 -10.27 -0.11
CA GLY A 86 -13.80 -9.92 -0.60
C GLY A 86 -14.18 -10.69 -1.86
N ILE A 87 -15.36 -10.39 -2.40
CA ILE A 87 -15.81 -10.98 -3.68
C ILE A 87 -15.24 -10.22 -4.87
N ILE A 88 -15.25 -8.88 -4.81
CA ILE A 88 -14.85 -8.01 -5.93
C ILE A 88 -13.45 -7.40 -5.69
N ARG A 89 -13.19 -7.00 -4.45
CA ARG A 89 -11.92 -6.41 -4.01
C ARG A 89 -11.49 -7.07 -2.71
N ASP A 90 -10.20 -7.35 -2.61
CA ASP A 90 -9.57 -7.64 -1.33
C ASP A 90 -9.17 -6.34 -0.66
N ARG A 91 -9.02 -6.40 0.66
CA ARG A 91 -8.65 -5.27 1.48
C ARG A 91 -7.42 -5.61 2.30
N LEU A 92 -6.37 -4.81 2.14
CA LEU A 92 -5.21 -4.78 3.01
C LEU A 92 -5.44 -3.72 4.09
N ASN A 93 -5.56 -4.13 5.35
CA ASN A 93 -5.56 -3.20 6.48
C ASN A 93 -4.13 -3.07 7.00
N PHE A 94 -3.76 -1.89 7.47
CA PHE A 94 -2.43 -1.62 8.01
C PHE A 94 -2.50 -0.49 9.05
N LEU A 95 -1.40 -0.31 9.78
CA LEU A 95 -1.11 0.89 10.55
C LEU A 95 -0.08 1.72 9.76
N GLY A 96 -0.45 2.92 9.34
CA GLY A 96 0.40 3.82 8.57
C GLY A 96 1.04 4.87 9.48
N THR A 97 2.35 5.06 9.40
CA THR A 97 3.02 6.23 10.01
C THR A 97 3.21 7.29 8.96
N TRP A 98 2.70 8.49 9.20
CA TRP A 98 2.80 9.66 8.33
C TRP A 98 2.97 10.94 9.14
N ASP A 99 3.04 12.12 8.51
CA ASP A 99 3.34 13.39 9.19
C ASP A 99 2.41 13.73 10.36
N PHE A 100 1.19 13.18 10.38
CA PHE A 100 0.21 13.40 11.44
C PHE A 100 0.25 12.35 12.57
N GLY A 101 1.16 11.37 12.49
CA GLY A 101 1.32 10.32 13.50
C GLY A 101 1.04 8.93 12.94
N LYS A 102 0.45 8.05 13.76
CA LYS A 102 0.08 6.68 13.37
C LYS A 102 -1.43 6.55 13.22
N GLU A 103 -1.87 6.05 12.07
CA GLU A 103 -3.29 5.93 11.73
C GLU A 103 -3.61 4.59 11.07
N ARG A 104 -4.86 4.14 11.20
CA ARG A 104 -5.30 2.92 10.54
C ARG A 104 -5.55 3.22 9.06
N GLY A 105 -4.99 2.38 8.20
CA GLY A 105 -5.15 2.50 6.77
C GLY A 105 -5.82 1.29 6.15
N ARG A 106 -6.43 1.52 4.97
CA ARG A 106 -7.03 0.48 4.15
C ARG A 106 -6.63 0.68 2.70
N ALA A 107 -6.00 -0.31 2.10
CA ALA A 107 -5.76 -0.40 0.68
C ALA A 107 -6.68 -1.45 0.04
N TYR A 108 -7.13 -1.19 -1.18
CA TYR A 108 -8.01 -2.08 -1.93
C TYR A 108 -7.32 -2.62 -3.16
N LEU A 109 -7.50 -3.92 -3.40
CA LEU A 109 -6.89 -4.67 -4.48
C LEU A 109 -8.00 -5.34 -5.31
N TRP A 110 -8.06 -5.10 -6.61
CA TRP A 110 -9.06 -5.74 -7.48
C TRP A 110 -8.76 -7.21 -7.70
N LYS A 111 -9.72 -8.12 -7.54
CA LYS A 111 -9.52 -9.58 -7.73
C LYS A 111 -8.83 -9.97 -9.04
N TRP A 112 -9.14 -9.25 -10.12
CA TRP A 112 -8.59 -9.51 -11.45
C TRP A 112 -7.65 -8.39 -11.92
N GLY A 113 -7.21 -7.54 -11.00
CA GLY A 113 -6.38 -6.38 -11.32
C GLY A 113 -5.29 -6.15 -10.29
N ARG A 114 -4.73 -4.94 -10.39
CA ARG A 114 -3.69 -4.42 -9.51
C ARG A 114 -4.29 -3.66 -8.32
N PHE A 115 -3.41 -3.00 -7.58
CA PHE A 115 -3.77 -1.99 -6.61
C PHE A 115 -4.78 -0.99 -7.16
N HIS A 116 -5.80 -0.66 -6.37
CA HIS A 116 -6.81 0.31 -6.75
C HIS A 116 -6.52 1.67 -6.11
N ARG A 117 -6.66 1.73 -4.78
CA ARG A 117 -6.55 2.95 -3.98
C ARG A 117 -6.39 2.59 -2.52
N PHE A 118 -5.94 3.54 -1.73
CA PHE A 118 -5.91 3.44 -0.29
C PHE A 118 -6.44 4.69 0.39
N TYR A 119 -6.68 4.55 1.68
CA TYR A 119 -7.15 5.59 2.57
C TYR A 119 -6.41 5.48 3.91
N LEU A 120 -6.34 6.60 4.61
CA LEU A 120 -5.94 6.68 6.02
C LEU A 120 -7.14 7.19 6.85
N SER A 121 -7.17 6.79 8.10
CA SER A 121 -8.22 7.15 9.05
C SER A 121 -7.69 7.11 10.47
N TRP A 122 -8.09 8.11 11.23
CA TRP A 122 -8.08 8.11 12.67
C TRP A 122 -8.97 7.00 13.25
#